data_AF-A0A1G7GZK6-F1
#
_entry.id   AF-A0A1G7GZK6-F1
#
_cell.length_a   1.000
_cell.length_b   1.000
_cell.length_c   1.000
_cell.angle_alpha   90.00
_cell.angle_beta   90.00
_cell.angle_gamma   90.00
#
_symmetry.space_group_name_H-M   'P 1'
#
loop_
_entity.id
_entity.type
_entity.pdbx_description
1 polymer ?
#
loop_
_entity_poly.entity_id
_entity_poly.type
_entity_poly.pdbx_seq_one_letter_code
_entity_poly.pdbx_strand_id
1 'polypeptide(L)'
;MPTLFHVVDVEWSWIRVLQGKQDFEEGFEKYNTLEKIIQLDEQFRPEVEEFVRSWNDSMETRPFYDHRPDGTVLVYAWGEVMRHAIAHHIHHIGQLSVWAREVGKQPVSANMIRKNLIQPNMTADHV
;
A
#
# COMPACT_ATOMS: atom_id res chain seq x y z
N MET A 1 -14.60 5.83 -7.65
CA MET A 1 -14.86 4.89 -6.54
C MET A 1 -14.11 3.57 -6.71
N PRO A 2 -14.16 2.88 -7.86
CA PRO A 2 -13.43 1.60 -8.03
C PRO A 2 -11.92 1.72 -7.76
N THR A 3 -11.31 2.85 -8.10
CA THR A 3 -9.89 3.12 -7.83
C THR A 3 -9.57 3.16 -6.34
N LEU A 4 -10.43 3.78 -5.51
CA LEU A 4 -10.20 3.82 -4.06
C LEU A 4 -10.33 2.43 -3.44
N PHE A 5 -11.34 1.66 -3.88
CA PHE A 5 -11.49 0.27 -3.48
C PHE A 5 -10.25 -0.56 -3.86
N HIS A 6 -9.79 -0.44 -5.11
CA HIS A 6 -8.62 -1.17 -5.60
C HIS A 6 -7.33 -0.84 -4.83
N VAL A 7 -7.15 0.41 -4.40
CA VAL A 7 -5.99 0.80 -3.57
C VAL A 7 -6.03 0.09 -2.23
N VAL A 8 -7.17 0.15 -1.53
CA VAL A 8 -7.35 -0.47 -0.21
C VAL A 8 -7.22 -1.99 -0.27
N ASP A 9 -7.82 -2.59 -1.29
CA ASP A 9 -7.79 -4.03 -1.56
C ASP A 9 -6.36 -4.52 -1.80
N VAL A 10 -5.67 -3.98 -2.82
CA VAL A 10 -4.32 -4.43 -3.21
C VAL A 10 -3.29 -4.22 -2.10
N GLU A 11 -3.35 -3.11 -1.37
CA GLU A 11 -2.44 -2.87 -0.24
C GLU A 11 -2.55 -3.98 0.80
N TRP A 12 -3.76 -4.27 1.27
CA TRP A 12 -3.97 -5.29 2.29
C TRP A 12 -3.70 -6.70 1.76
N SER A 13 -4.09 -7.01 0.51
CA SER A 13 -3.83 -8.30 -0.14
C SER A 13 -2.35 -8.65 -0.17
N TRP A 14 -1.47 -7.72 -0.55
CA TRP A 14 -0.02 -7.96 -0.54
C TRP A 14 0.50 -8.32 0.84
N ILE A 15 0.03 -7.62 1.89
CA ILE A 15 0.44 -7.89 3.27
C ILE A 15 0.03 -9.31 3.70
N ARG A 16 -1.21 -9.70 3.39
CA ARG A 16 -1.74 -11.04 3.71
C ARG A 16 -0.98 -12.14 2.99
N VAL A 17 -0.75 -11.95 1.69
CA VAL A 17 -0.04 -12.91 0.84
C VAL A 17 1.40 -13.10 1.32
N LEU A 18 2.11 -12.01 1.67
CA LEU A 18 3.45 -12.12 2.27
C LEU A 18 3.42 -12.92 3.58
N GLN A 19 2.40 -12.72 4.42
CA GLN A 19 2.23 -13.48 5.67
C GLN A 19 1.75 -14.93 5.47
N GLY A 20 1.50 -15.37 4.24
CA GLY A 20 0.94 -16.70 3.96
C GLY A 20 -0.50 -16.87 4.43
N LYS A 21 -1.23 -15.76 4.62
CA LYS A 21 -2.63 -15.75 5.03
C LYS A 21 -3.55 -15.72 3.81
N GLN A 22 -4.80 -16.15 3.99
CA GLN A 22 -5.81 -16.04 2.94
C GLN A 22 -6.13 -14.57 2.66
N ASP A 23 -6.28 -14.27 1.38
CA ASP A 23 -6.65 -12.98 0.84
C ASP A 23 -8.17 -12.73 0.92
N PHE A 24 -8.59 -11.52 0.57
CA PHE A 24 -9.96 -11.06 0.54
C PHE A 24 -10.51 -11.24 -0.87
N GLU A 25 -11.61 -11.99 -0.97
CA GLU A 25 -12.16 -12.40 -2.28
C GLU A 25 -13.42 -11.59 -2.65
N GLU A 26 -13.79 -10.58 -1.86
CA GLU A 26 -15.02 -9.83 -2.10
C GLU A 26 -14.82 -8.72 -3.15
N GLY A 27 -15.68 -8.67 -4.16
CA GLY A 27 -15.61 -7.66 -5.21
C GLY A 27 -16.16 -6.29 -4.81
N PHE A 28 -15.79 -5.27 -5.61
CA PHE A 28 -16.24 -3.87 -5.47
C PHE A 28 -17.75 -3.71 -5.32
N GLU A 29 -18.56 -4.61 -5.89
CA GLU A 29 -20.02 -4.58 -5.81
C GLU A 29 -20.55 -4.54 -4.36
N LYS A 30 -19.81 -5.14 -3.42
CA LYS A 30 -20.17 -5.09 -1.99
C LYS A 30 -19.80 -3.76 -1.33
N TYR A 31 -18.82 -3.03 -1.87
CA TYR A 31 -18.19 -1.81 -1.34
C TYR A 31 -18.37 -0.60 -2.26
N ASN A 32 -19.54 -0.50 -2.89
CA ASN A 32 -19.85 0.49 -3.92
C ASN A 32 -20.17 1.92 -3.41
N THR A 33 -19.93 2.22 -2.13
CA THR A 33 -20.09 3.58 -1.56
C THR A 33 -18.81 4.04 -0.87
N LEU A 34 -18.62 5.36 -0.72
CA LEU A 34 -17.40 5.91 -0.11
C LEU A 34 -17.28 5.48 1.35
N GLU A 35 -18.39 5.50 2.08
CA GLU A 35 -18.46 5.12 3.48
C GLU A 35 -18.03 3.67 3.68
N LYS A 36 -18.46 2.76 2.80
CA LYS A 36 -18.06 1.36 2.85
C LYS A 36 -16.58 1.15 2.57
N ILE A 37 -16.01 1.92 1.63
CA ILE A 37 -14.56 1.84 1.36
C ILE A 37 -13.76 2.38 2.53
N ILE A 38 -14.20 3.49 3.16
CA ILE A 38 -13.55 4.03 4.36
C ILE A 38 -13.61 3.00 5.50
N GLN A 39 -14.76 2.37 5.72
CA GLN A 39 -14.90 1.32 6.74
C GLN A 39 -14.00 0.11 6.45
N LEU A 40 -13.85 -0.27 5.18
CA LEU A 40 -12.95 -1.35 4.77
C LEU A 40 -11.48 -0.99 5.04
N ASP A 41 -11.07 0.22 4.68
CA ASP A 41 -9.73 0.73 4.97
C ASP A 41 -9.45 0.77 6.48
N GLU A 42 -10.40 1.27 7.28
CA GLU A 42 -10.30 1.27 8.75
C GLU A 42 -10.22 -0.14 9.33
N GLN A 43 -10.89 -1.12 8.72
CA GLN A 43 -10.84 -2.52 9.12
C GLN A 43 -9.47 -3.16 8.82
N PHE A 44 -8.87 -2.86 7.68
CA PHE A 44 -7.59 -3.43 7.23
C PHE A 44 -6.38 -2.76 7.88
N ARG A 45 -6.48 -1.46 8.17
CA ARG A 45 -5.38 -0.63 8.65
C ARG A 45 -4.62 -1.20 9.86
N PRO A 46 -5.24 -1.74 10.92
CA PRO A 46 -4.50 -2.28 12.06
C PRO A 46 -3.50 -3.38 11.66
N GLU A 47 -3.89 -4.28 10.75
CA GLU A 47 -3.02 -5.38 10.29
C GLU A 47 -1.88 -4.86 9.40
N VAL A 48 -2.17 -3.90 8.52
CA VAL A 48 -1.15 -3.24 7.68
C VAL A 48 -0.15 -2.51 8.56
N GLU A 49 -0.63 -1.71 9.52
CA GLU A 49 0.24 -0.96 10.44
C GLU A 49 1.11 -1.89 11.27
N GLU A 50 0.55 -2.96 11.84
CA GLU A 50 1.30 -3.94 12.60
C GLU A 50 2.43 -4.56 11.75
N PHE A 51 2.11 -4.98 10.52
CA PHE A 51 3.10 -5.55 9.62
C PHE A 51 4.22 -4.57 9.29
N VAL A 52 3.89 -3.35 8.87
CA VAL A 52 4.88 -2.33 8.49
C VAL A 52 5.74 -1.92 9.68
N ARG A 53 5.16 -1.79 10.88
CA ARG A 53 5.91 -1.47 12.11
C ARG A 53 6.82 -2.62 12.56
N SER A 54 6.46 -3.86 12.26
CA SER A 54 7.28 -5.03 12.56
C SER A 54 8.41 -5.27 11.55
N TRP A 55 8.45 -4.49 10.45
CA TRP A 55 9.42 -4.66 9.39
C TRP A 55 10.85 -4.48 9.91
N ASN A 56 11.74 -5.37 9.48
CA ASN A 56 13.17 -5.31 9.77
C ASN A 56 13.98 -5.79 8.56
N ASP A 57 15.28 -5.47 8.54
CA ASP A 57 16.17 -5.71 7.39
C ASP A 57 16.20 -7.17 6.94
N SER A 58 15.97 -8.14 7.83
CA SER A 58 15.95 -9.57 7.44
C SER A 58 14.76 -9.91 6.55
N MET A 59 13.71 -9.09 6.56
CA MET A 59 12.52 -9.28 5.71
C MET A 59 12.79 -8.85 4.28
N GLU A 60 13.67 -7.88 4.01
CA GLU A 60 13.95 -7.36 2.67
C GLU A 60 14.24 -8.47 1.64
N THR A 61 15.08 -9.44 2.02
CA THR A 61 15.52 -10.53 1.14
C THR A 61 14.80 -11.85 1.39
N ARG A 62 13.75 -11.87 2.22
CA ARG A 62 12.98 -13.09 2.47
C ARG A 62 12.30 -13.55 1.17
N PRO A 63 12.35 -14.84 0.82
CA PRO A 63 11.69 -15.33 -0.39
C PRO A 63 10.17 -15.38 -0.20
N PHE A 64 9.45 -14.86 -1.18
CA PHE A 64 8.04 -15.09 -1.41
C PHE A 64 7.88 -16.03 -2.61
N TYR A 65 7.17 -17.14 -2.40
CA TYR A 65 6.93 -18.16 -3.42
C TYR A 65 5.52 -17.97 -3.99
N ASP A 66 5.44 -17.46 -5.22
CA ASP A 66 4.20 -17.21 -5.94
C ASP A 66 3.85 -18.43 -6.78
N HIS A 67 2.91 -19.22 -6.27
CA HIS A 67 2.41 -20.41 -6.93
C HIS A 67 1.34 -20.03 -7.96
N ARG A 68 1.67 -20.13 -9.24
CA ARG A 68 0.77 -19.80 -10.35
C ARG A 68 -0.19 -20.97 -10.65
N PRO A 69 -1.38 -20.68 -11.22
CA PRO A 69 -2.34 -21.71 -11.61
C PRO A 69 -1.82 -22.74 -12.63
N ASP A 70 -0.80 -22.38 -13.43
CA ASP A 70 -0.15 -23.26 -14.40
C ASP A 70 0.91 -24.19 -13.77
N GLY A 71 1.08 -24.13 -12.45
CA GLY A 71 2.04 -24.92 -11.69
C GLY A 71 3.45 -24.32 -11.63
N THR A 72 3.70 -23.18 -12.28
CA THR A 72 4.96 -22.47 -12.14
C THR A 72 5.09 -21.82 -10.76
N VAL A 73 6.32 -21.76 -10.24
CA VAL A 73 6.63 -21.06 -8.99
C VAL A 73 7.62 -19.95 -9.30
N LEU A 74 7.16 -18.72 -9.15
CA LEU A 74 8.03 -17.54 -9.22
C LEU A 74 8.50 -17.18 -7.81
N VAL A 75 9.73 -16.70 -7.69
CA VAL A 75 10.31 -16.33 -6.41
C VAL A 75 10.68 -14.86 -6.44
N TYR A 76 10.14 -14.12 -5.47
CA TYR A 76 10.39 -12.70 -5.30
C TYR A 76 10.98 -12.42 -3.93
N ALA A 77 11.71 -11.32 -3.79
CA ALA A 77 12.08 -10.81 -2.47
C ALA A 77 10.89 -10.06 -1.86
N TRP A 78 10.60 -10.25 -0.57
CA TRP A 78 9.52 -9.50 0.07
C TRP A 78 9.73 -7.98 -0.03
N GLY A 79 10.98 -7.50 0.02
CA GLY A 79 11.29 -6.09 -0.19
C GLY A 79 10.92 -5.58 -1.60
N GLU A 80 10.95 -6.43 -2.62
CA GLU A 80 10.50 -6.09 -3.98
C GLU A 80 8.98 -5.93 -4.02
N VAL A 81 8.26 -6.88 -3.39
CA VAL A 81 6.80 -6.82 -3.23
C VAL A 81 6.38 -5.56 -2.48
N MET A 82 7.06 -5.20 -1.39
CA MET A 82 6.74 -3.99 -0.63
C MET A 82 6.99 -2.70 -1.43
N ARG A 83 8.07 -2.64 -2.23
CA ARG A 83 8.31 -1.49 -3.12
C ARG A 83 7.25 -1.39 -4.22
N HIS A 84 6.78 -2.53 -4.73
CA HIS A 84 5.65 -2.57 -5.66
C HIS A 84 4.37 -2.03 -5.02
N ALA A 85 4.01 -2.47 -3.81
CA ALA A 85 2.83 -1.98 -3.09
C ALA A 85 2.89 -0.46 -2.85
N ILE A 86 4.04 0.07 -2.42
CA ILE A 86 4.25 1.52 -2.24
C ILE A 86 4.08 2.27 -3.57
N ALA A 87 4.69 1.78 -4.65
CA ALA A 87 4.59 2.41 -5.96
C ALA A 87 3.16 2.38 -6.51
N HIS A 88 2.43 1.28 -6.31
CA HIS A 88 1.03 1.11 -6.69
C HIS A 88 0.13 2.13 -5.97
N HIS A 89 0.30 2.28 -4.66
CA HIS A 89 -0.43 3.29 -3.87
C HIS A 89 -0.16 4.71 -4.41
N ILE A 90 1.11 5.10 -4.57
CA ILE A 90 1.49 6.43 -5.08
C ILE A 90 0.90 6.67 -6.48
N HIS A 91 0.95 5.67 -7.36
CA HIS A 91 0.41 5.77 -8.72
C HIS A 91 -1.09 6.11 -8.71
N HIS A 92 -1.89 5.40 -7.93
CA HIS A 92 -3.34 5.61 -7.90
C HIS A 92 -3.75 6.90 -7.16
N ILE A 93 -3.03 7.32 -6.11
CA ILE A 93 -3.23 8.66 -5.52
C ILE A 93 -2.91 9.75 -6.54
N GLY A 94 -1.91 9.52 -7.41
CA GLY A 94 -1.62 10.38 -8.56
C GLY A 94 -2.81 10.53 -9.51
N GLN A 95 -3.47 9.43 -9.87
CA GLN A 95 -4.69 9.44 -10.71
C GLN A 95 -5.82 10.24 -10.06
N LEU A 96 -6.07 10.03 -8.75
CA LEU A 96 -7.08 10.80 -8.00
C LEU A 96 -6.79 12.30 -8.03
N SER A 97 -5.52 12.70 -8.04
CA SER A 97 -5.13 14.11 -8.14
C SER A 97 -5.53 14.75 -9.48
N VAL A 98 -5.56 13.98 -10.56
CA VAL A 98 -6.03 14.44 -11.88
C VAL A 98 -7.53 14.65 -11.84
N TRP A 99 -8.29 13.63 -11.40
CA TRP A 99 -9.74 13.73 -11.33
C TRP A 99 -10.23 14.80 -10.37
N ALA A 100 -9.54 15.02 -9.24
CA ALA A 100 -9.85 16.11 -8.34
C ALA A 100 -9.84 17.47 -9.08
N ARG A 101 -8.83 17.72 -9.92
CA ARG A 101 -8.75 18.94 -10.72
C ARG A 101 -9.86 19.02 -11.77
N GLU A 102 -10.19 17.91 -12.43
CA GLU A 102 -11.27 17.85 -13.43
C GLU A 102 -12.63 18.23 -12.85
N VAL A 103 -12.88 17.91 -11.57
CA VAL A 103 -14.11 18.30 -10.86
C VAL A 103 -13.99 19.63 -10.10
N GLY A 104 -12.95 20.43 -10.39
CA GLY A 104 -12.73 21.76 -9.80
C GLY A 104 -12.34 21.74 -8.32
N LYS A 105 -11.80 20.62 -7.81
CA LYS A 105 -11.32 20.48 -6.43
C LYS A 105 -9.79 20.58 -6.38
N GLN A 106 -9.29 21.10 -5.28
CA GLN A 106 -7.85 21.09 -4.99
C GLN A 106 -7.43 19.66 -4.57
N PRO A 107 -6.44 19.06 -5.23
CA PRO A 107 -5.97 17.73 -4.85
C PRO A 107 -5.17 17.78 -3.54
N VAL A 108 -5.13 16.64 -2.84
CA VAL A 108 -4.24 16.45 -1.69
C VAL A 108 -2.79 16.52 -2.17
N SER A 109 -1.91 17.15 -1.38
CA SER A 109 -0.49 17.27 -1.72
C SER A 109 0.21 15.91 -1.65
N ALA A 110 0.88 15.52 -2.73
CA ALA A 110 1.75 14.35 -2.78
C ALA A 110 3.17 14.60 -2.23
N ASN A 111 3.43 15.78 -1.64
CA ASN A 111 4.74 16.14 -1.13
C ASN A 111 5.07 15.40 0.17
N MET A 112 6.14 14.60 0.14
CA MET A 112 6.67 13.86 1.29
C MET A 112 7.73 14.64 2.08
N ILE A 113 8.27 15.73 1.52
CA ILE A 113 9.30 16.55 2.16
C ILE A 113 8.67 17.49 3.19
N ARG A 114 9.37 17.76 4.30
CA ARG A 114 8.88 18.57 5.46
C ARG A 114 7.66 17.96 6.17
N LYS A 115 7.53 16.62 6.12
CA LYS A 115 6.52 15.85 6.87
C LYS A 115 7.07 15.20 8.14
N ASN A 116 8.34 15.44 8.48
CA ASN A 116 9.04 14.86 9.62
C ASN A 116 9.02 13.32 9.66
N LEU A 117 9.03 12.69 8.48
CA LEU A 117 9.02 11.23 8.34
C LEU A 117 10.37 10.60 8.71
N ILE A 118 11.47 11.31 8.47
CA ILE A 118 12.84 10.90 8.80
C ILE A 118 13.55 12.13 9.37
N GLN A 119 14.17 11.99 10.54
CA GLN A 119 14.99 13.04 11.14
C GLN A 119 16.38 13.06 10.48
N PRO A 120 16.89 14.23 10.06
CA PRO A 120 18.25 14.34 9.56
C PRO A 120 19.23 14.04 10.70
N ASN A 121 20.26 13.24 10.42
CA ASN A 121 21.36 13.06 11.36
C ASN A 121 22.24 14.32 11.32
N MET A 122 21.94 15.28 12.19
CA MET A 122 22.72 16.53 12.27
C MET A 122 23.92 16.31 13.19
N THR A 123 25.12 16.31 12.63
CA THR A 123 26.34 16.53 13.40
C THR A 123 26.47 18.03 13.71
N ALA A 124 27.01 18.38 14.88
CA ALA A 124 27.03 19.74 15.42
C ALA A 124 27.82 20.79 14.59
N ASP A 125 28.36 20.41 13.42
CA ASP A 125 29.27 21.23 12.62
C ASP A 125 28.57 22.07 11.52
N HIS A 126 27.24 22.05 11.45
CA HIS A 126 26.48 22.71 10.38
C HIS A 126 25.33 23.62 10.85
N VAL A 127 25.46 24.20 12.05
CA VAL A 127 24.61 25.32 12.50
C VAL A 127 25.33 26.64 12.29
#